data_AF-A0ABD7KU22-F1
#
_entry.id   AF-A0ABD7KU22-F1
#
_cell.length_a   1.000
_cell.length_b   1.000
_cell.length_c   1.000
_cell.angle_alpha   90.00
_cell.angle_beta   90.00
_cell.angle_gamma   90.00
#
_symmetry.space_group_name_H-M   'P 1'
#
loop_
_entity.id
_entity.type
_entity.pdbx_description
1 polymer ?
#
loop_
_entity_poly.entity_id
_entity_poly.type
_entity_poly.pdbx_seq_one_letter_code
_entity_poly.pdbx_strand_id
1 'polypeptide(L)'
;MMSMNADNKYCRALAQLRSKPTHELKEVGDQWRTPDLLFWGINAMFGPLVLDLFADDSNAKCPAWYTAEDNALTQDWSERLAELGGAAFANPPYSRSQYHQKQAVTGMTHIINHAMAMREKGGRYVFLIKSATSETWWPEEADHVTFIRGRIGFDLPEWFVPLDAKQQPTSAFFAGAIVVFDKAWRGERFSYINRTELEEKGRAAMALANFAAAKFSLPATSKEATPVPVDQPEEESRIWPLEVGLVFSQVEGADSLALGQQNKLKANINQLWLERMSTTEIITIAGGLVSSMQGAANA
;
A
#
# COMPACT_ATOMS: atom_id res chain seq x y z
N MET A 1 -1.60 20.83 -10.02
CA MET A 1 -0.47 20.75 -10.96
C MET A 1 -0.69 19.52 -11.82
N MET A 2 -0.96 19.68 -13.12
CA MET A 2 -0.88 18.55 -14.05
C MET A 2 0.60 18.17 -14.17
N SER A 3 0.95 16.93 -13.82
CA SER A 3 2.32 16.42 -13.89
C SER A 3 2.87 16.55 -15.31
N MET A 4 4.02 17.20 -15.46
CA MET A 4 4.72 17.35 -16.76
C MET A 4 5.16 16.00 -17.37
N ASN A 5 5.01 14.87 -16.65
CA ASN A 5 5.39 13.54 -17.11
C ASN A 5 4.22 12.65 -17.60
N ALA A 6 2.97 13.14 -17.57
CA ALA A 6 1.81 12.40 -18.09
C ALA A 6 1.88 12.10 -19.61
N ASP A 7 2.81 12.74 -20.34
CA ASP A 7 3.05 12.53 -21.76
C ASP A 7 4.07 11.42 -22.09
N ASN A 8 4.55 10.68 -21.08
CA ASN A 8 5.42 9.52 -21.30
C ASN A 8 4.67 8.40 -22.04
N LYS A 9 5.19 7.99 -23.22
CA LYS A 9 4.62 6.90 -24.02
C LYS A 9 4.51 5.60 -23.23
N TYR A 10 5.48 5.31 -22.35
CA TYR A 10 5.44 4.14 -21.47
C TYR A 10 4.24 4.20 -20.52
N CYS A 11 4.11 5.29 -19.76
CA CYS A 11 3.01 5.52 -18.83
C CYS A 11 1.64 5.48 -19.52
N ARG A 12 1.51 6.09 -20.71
CA ARG A 12 0.26 6.03 -21.48
C ARG A 12 -0.09 4.63 -21.94
N ALA A 13 0.89 3.85 -22.42
CA ALA A 13 0.66 2.46 -22.81
C ALA A 13 0.25 1.60 -21.60
N LEU A 14 0.85 1.86 -20.44
CA LEU A 14 0.52 1.19 -19.19
C LEU A 14 -0.89 1.55 -18.70
N ALA A 15 -1.25 2.83 -18.72
CA ALA A 15 -2.60 3.30 -18.38
C ALA A 15 -3.66 2.70 -19.32
N GLN A 16 -3.38 2.65 -20.62
CA GLN A 16 -4.26 2.00 -21.60
C GLN A 16 -4.42 0.51 -21.31
N LEU A 17 -3.33 -0.20 -20.98
CA LEU A 17 -3.38 -1.60 -20.60
C LEU A 17 -4.27 -1.80 -19.37
N ARG A 18 -4.03 -1.04 -18.29
CA ARG A 18 -4.81 -1.08 -17.04
C ARG A 18 -6.31 -0.83 -17.25
N SER A 19 -6.67 -0.04 -18.26
CA SER A 19 -8.07 0.32 -18.57
C SER A 19 -8.84 -0.75 -19.35
N LYS A 20 -8.18 -1.81 -19.82
CA LYS A 20 -8.87 -2.86 -20.58
C LYS A 20 -9.84 -3.63 -19.67
N PRO A 21 -10.98 -4.10 -20.21
CA PRO A 21 -11.93 -4.90 -19.42
C PRO A 21 -11.37 -6.28 -19.04
N THR A 22 -10.44 -6.81 -19.82
CA THR A 22 -9.82 -8.13 -19.66
C THR A 22 -8.40 -8.14 -20.22
N HIS A 23 -7.57 -9.07 -19.75
CA HIS A 23 -6.13 -9.12 -19.97
C HIS A 23 -5.64 -10.56 -20.17
N GLU A 24 -4.61 -10.72 -21.01
CA GLU A 24 -3.81 -11.94 -21.09
C GLU A 24 -2.56 -11.84 -20.21
N LEU A 25 -2.09 -12.96 -19.65
CA LEU A 25 -0.87 -12.99 -18.82
C LEU A 25 0.37 -12.42 -19.52
N LYS A 26 0.46 -12.63 -20.84
CA LYS A 26 1.58 -12.12 -21.66
C LYS A 26 1.60 -10.60 -21.74
N GLU A 27 0.50 -9.91 -21.44
CA GLU A 27 0.40 -8.45 -21.46
C GLU A 27 0.91 -7.80 -20.17
N VAL A 28 0.94 -8.54 -19.05
CA VAL A 28 1.35 -8.01 -17.72
C VAL A 28 2.75 -7.40 -17.77
N GLY A 29 3.68 -8.02 -18.50
CA GLY A 29 4.99 -7.45 -18.78
C GLY A 29 5.75 -7.06 -17.52
N ASP A 30 6.08 -5.77 -17.40
CA ASP A 30 6.86 -5.22 -16.28
C ASP A 30 6.09 -5.14 -14.95
N GLN A 31 4.81 -5.51 -14.93
CA GLN A 31 3.89 -5.19 -13.83
C GLN A 31 3.70 -6.35 -12.84
N TRP A 32 4.51 -7.40 -12.94
CA TRP A 32 4.55 -8.50 -11.97
C TRP A 32 5.07 -8.01 -10.63
N ARG A 33 4.36 -8.36 -9.56
CA ARG A 33 4.64 -7.88 -8.19
C ARG A 33 5.44 -8.90 -7.39
N THR A 34 6.29 -8.39 -6.52
CA THR A 34 7.02 -9.24 -5.56
C THR A 34 6.07 -9.70 -4.44
N PRO A 35 6.00 -11.00 -4.13
CA PRO A 35 5.20 -11.48 -3.00
C PRO A 35 5.69 -10.96 -1.66
N ASP A 36 4.77 -10.69 -0.73
CA ASP A 36 5.10 -10.08 0.57
C ASP A 36 6.12 -10.90 1.36
N LEU A 37 5.92 -12.22 1.46
CA LEU A 37 6.85 -13.09 2.18
C LEU A 37 8.25 -13.07 1.58
N LEU A 38 8.34 -12.92 0.26
CA LEU A 38 9.63 -12.83 -0.41
C LEU A 38 10.31 -11.49 -0.09
N PHE A 39 9.59 -10.38 -0.23
CA PHE A 39 10.10 -9.05 0.10
C PHE A 39 10.55 -8.95 1.56
N TRP A 40 9.70 -9.37 2.51
CA TRP A 40 10.03 -9.32 3.93
C TRP A 40 11.19 -10.24 4.29
N GLY A 41 11.34 -11.38 3.61
CA GLY A 41 12.51 -12.24 3.76
C GLY A 41 13.80 -11.55 3.30
N ILE A 42 13.75 -10.86 2.15
CA ILE A 42 14.88 -10.08 1.63
C ILE A 42 15.21 -8.93 2.60
N ASN A 43 14.20 -8.20 3.07
CA ASN A 43 14.36 -7.11 4.04
C ASN A 43 14.97 -7.61 5.36
N ALA A 44 14.58 -8.79 5.84
CA ALA A 44 15.17 -9.38 7.04
C ALA A 44 16.66 -9.72 6.88
N MET A 45 17.11 -10.02 5.65
CA MET A 45 18.51 -10.36 5.38
C MET A 45 19.39 -9.14 5.06
N PHE A 46 18.85 -8.15 4.34
CA PHE A 46 19.65 -7.06 3.75
C PHE A 46 19.13 -5.65 4.07
N GLY A 47 18.05 -5.56 4.84
CA GLY A 47 17.42 -4.32 5.24
C GLY A 47 18.18 -3.53 6.30
N PRO A 48 17.59 -2.43 6.80
CA PRO A 48 16.24 -1.95 6.48
C PRO A 48 16.13 -1.40 5.05
N LEU A 49 15.13 -1.89 4.31
CA LEU A 49 14.75 -1.40 2.99
C LEU A 49 13.70 -0.30 3.16
N VAL A 50 13.98 0.89 2.63
CA VAL A 50 13.20 2.12 2.88
C VAL A 50 12.76 2.83 1.60
N LEU A 51 13.31 2.45 0.45
CA LEU A 51 12.98 3.01 -0.86
C LEU A 51 12.72 1.89 -1.86
N ASP A 52 11.56 1.88 -2.53
CA ASP A 52 11.25 0.93 -3.61
C ASP A 52 11.46 1.62 -4.97
N LEU A 53 12.45 1.16 -5.73
CA LEU A 53 12.89 1.86 -6.94
C LEU A 53 11.93 1.72 -8.12
N PHE A 54 11.13 0.65 -8.18
CA PHE A 54 10.30 0.35 -9.35
C PHE A 54 8.94 -0.16 -8.89
N ALA A 55 8.05 0.76 -8.52
CA ALA A 55 6.75 0.43 -7.95
C ALA A 55 5.64 1.35 -8.47
N ASP A 56 4.42 1.08 -8.02
CA ASP A 56 3.26 1.97 -8.07
C ASP A 56 2.69 2.09 -6.66
N ASP A 57 1.81 3.07 -6.44
CA ASP A 57 1.14 3.29 -5.16
C ASP A 57 0.44 2.04 -4.60
N SER A 58 -0.05 1.16 -5.47
CA SER A 58 -0.75 -0.08 -5.08
C SER A 58 0.17 -1.28 -4.83
N ASN A 59 1.46 -1.18 -5.13
CA ASN A 59 2.37 -2.33 -5.03
C ASN A 59 3.70 -2.06 -4.31
N ALA A 60 3.96 -0.80 -3.94
CA ALA A 60 5.16 -0.42 -3.21
C ALA A 60 5.38 -1.27 -1.96
N LYS A 61 6.62 -1.70 -1.76
CA LYS A 61 7.03 -2.50 -0.59
C LYS A 61 7.74 -1.69 0.48
N CYS A 62 8.11 -0.45 0.18
CA CYS A 62 8.83 0.44 1.08
C CYS A 62 8.02 1.72 1.36
N PRO A 63 8.31 2.44 2.46
CA PRO A 63 7.63 3.71 2.80
C PRO A 63 7.83 4.84 1.79
N ALA A 64 8.92 4.81 1.02
CA ALA A 64 9.13 5.68 -0.13
C ALA A 64 9.26 4.82 -1.39
N TRP A 65 8.83 5.33 -2.53
CA TRP A 65 8.95 4.65 -3.81
C TRP A 65 9.01 5.63 -4.99
N TYR A 66 9.44 5.13 -6.14
CA TYR A 66 9.33 5.82 -7.42
C TYR A 66 8.34 5.11 -8.34
N THR A 67 7.43 5.89 -8.92
CA THR A 67 6.51 5.46 -9.97
C THR A 67 7.16 5.48 -11.36
N ALA A 68 6.49 4.90 -12.35
CA ALA A 68 6.90 5.02 -13.74
C ALA A 68 6.94 6.49 -14.22
N GLU A 69 6.05 7.33 -13.68
CA GLU A 69 5.97 8.76 -13.91
C GLU A 69 7.14 9.51 -13.25
N ASP A 70 7.57 9.11 -12.06
CA ASP A 70 8.75 9.68 -11.39
C ASP A 70 10.05 9.32 -12.12
N ASN A 71 10.06 8.17 -12.79
CA ASN A 71 11.20 7.57 -13.47
C ASN A 71 12.44 7.49 -12.58
N ALA A 72 12.63 6.36 -11.90
CA ALA A 72 13.79 6.16 -11.03
C ALA A 72 15.14 6.47 -11.72
N LEU A 73 15.28 6.24 -13.03
CA LEU A 73 16.55 6.47 -13.74
C LEU A 73 16.92 7.95 -13.92
N THR A 74 16.04 8.90 -13.57
CA THR A 74 16.38 10.34 -13.51
C THR A 74 16.72 10.81 -12.10
N GLN A 75 16.57 9.95 -11.09
CA GLN A 75 16.70 10.31 -9.69
C GLN A 75 18.10 10.01 -9.18
N ASP A 76 18.60 10.84 -8.25
CA ASP A 76 19.77 10.49 -7.45
C ASP A 76 19.33 9.62 -6.26
N TRP A 77 19.44 8.30 -6.41
CA TRP A 77 19.03 7.37 -5.37
C TRP A 77 19.89 7.48 -4.12
N SER A 78 21.17 7.88 -4.27
CA SER A 78 22.10 7.94 -3.15
C SER A 78 21.78 9.10 -2.21
N GLU A 79 21.43 10.26 -2.77
CA GLU A 79 20.96 11.42 -2.00
C GLU A 79 19.66 11.09 -1.28
N ARG A 80 18.70 10.47 -1.98
CA ARG A 80 17.42 10.07 -1.37
C ARG A 80 17.61 9.08 -0.20
N LEU A 81 18.55 8.14 -0.32
CA LEU A 81 18.86 7.21 0.76
C LEU A 81 19.57 7.88 1.95
N ALA A 82 20.39 8.91 1.69
CA ALA A 82 21.02 9.70 2.76
C ALA A 82 19.97 10.42 3.62
N GLU A 83 18.85 10.86 3.02
CA GLU A 83 17.70 11.42 3.74
C GLU A 83 16.89 10.38 4.51
N LEU A 84 16.60 9.23 3.87
CA LEU A 84 15.69 8.22 4.42
C LEU A 84 16.35 7.33 5.49
N GLY A 85 17.66 7.12 5.42
CA GLY A 85 18.40 6.26 6.35
C GLY A 85 18.11 4.77 6.17
N GLY A 86 18.61 4.17 5.09
CA GLY A 86 18.46 2.73 4.83
C GLY A 86 19.01 2.32 3.47
N ALA A 87 18.42 1.28 2.89
CA ALA A 87 18.72 0.80 1.54
C ALA A 87 17.50 0.81 0.62
N ALA A 88 17.74 0.77 -0.69
CA ALA A 88 16.65 0.65 -1.65
C ALA A 88 16.45 -0.81 -2.10
N PHE A 89 15.20 -1.17 -2.37
CA PHE A 89 14.77 -2.40 -2.99
C PHE A 89 14.50 -2.19 -4.48
N ALA A 90 14.72 -3.21 -5.29
CA ALA A 90 14.32 -3.21 -6.70
C ALA A 90 13.83 -4.58 -7.17
N ASN A 91 12.63 -4.61 -7.75
CA ASN A 91 12.17 -5.64 -8.68
C ASN A 91 11.99 -4.98 -10.06
N PRO A 92 13.06 -4.90 -10.89
CA PRO A 92 13.10 -4.00 -12.03
C PRO A 92 12.26 -4.48 -13.23
N PRO A 93 11.83 -3.55 -14.12
CA PRO A 93 11.23 -3.89 -15.40
C PRO A 93 12.22 -4.57 -16.35
N TYR A 94 11.81 -5.70 -16.95
CA TYR A 94 12.63 -6.48 -17.90
C TYR A 94 12.35 -6.16 -19.36
N SER A 95 11.39 -5.28 -19.65
CA SER A 95 11.15 -4.84 -21.02
C SER A 95 12.42 -4.32 -21.67
N ARG A 96 12.49 -4.47 -23.00
CA ARG A 96 13.53 -3.81 -23.81
C ARG A 96 13.55 -2.33 -23.50
N SER A 97 14.70 -1.68 -23.61
CA SER A 97 14.86 -0.27 -23.28
C SER A 97 13.79 0.59 -23.94
N GLN A 98 12.98 1.23 -23.10
CA GLN A 98 12.02 2.25 -23.52
C GLN A 98 12.54 3.62 -23.09
N TYR A 99 12.19 4.63 -23.89
CA TYR A 99 12.71 5.98 -23.71
C TYR A 99 11.56 6.98 -23.70
N HIS A 100 11.67 7.99 -22.85
CA HIS A 100 10.97 9.25 -22.99
C HIS A 100 11.98 10.29 -23.49
N GLN A 101 11.81 10.72 -24.74
CA GLN A 101 12.82 11.51 -25.46
C GLN A 101 14.17 10.76 -25.51
N LYS A 102 15.22 11.29 -24.87
CA LYS A 102 16.55 10.66 -24.76
C LYS A 102 16.79 9.94 -23.43
N GLN A 103 15.85 10.06 -22.49
CA GLN A 103 15.98 9.48 -21.16
C GLN A 103 15.40 8.07 -21.14
N ALA A 104 16.19 7.10 -20.66
CA ALA A 104 15.70 5.74 -20.44
C ALA A 104 14.65 5.71 -19.32
N VAL A 105 13.63 4.89 -19.52
CA VAL A 105 12.56 4.60 -18.55
C VAL A 105 12.68 3.17 -18.05
N THR A 106 12.96 2.23 -18.95
CA THR A 106 13.17 0.80 -18.63
C THR A 106 14.41 0.26 -19.33
N GLY A 107 14.77 -0.99 -19.03
CA GLY A 107 15.85 -1.72 -19.65
C GLY A 107 16.97 -2.03 -18.66
N MET A 108 17.20 -3.32 -18.42
CA MET A 108 18.11 -3.81 -17.38
C MET A 108 19.53 -3.24 -17.46
N THR A 109 20.09 -3.02 -18.66
CA THR A 109 21.43 -2.41 -18.79
C THR A 109 21.48 -1.00 -18.20
N HIS A 110 20.48 -0.15 -18.47
CA HIS A 110 20.44 1.21 -17.92
C HIS A 110 20.23 1.17 -16.41
N ILE A 111 19.37 0.27 -15.94
CA ILE A 111 19.06 0.10 -14.52
C ILE A 111 20.29 -0.33 -13.72
N ILE A 112 21.03 -1.34 -14.21
CA ILE A 112 22.23 -1.84 -13.53
C ILE A 112 23.35 -0.80 -13.58
N ASN A 113 23.55 -0.10 -14.71
CA ASN A 113 24.52 0.98 -14.81
C ASN A 113 24.21 2.12 -13.82
N HIS A 114 22.94 2.49 -13.69
CA HIS A 114 22.53 3.51 -12.72
C HIS A 114 22.75 3.03 -11.29
N ALA A 115 22.41 1.77 -10.97
CA ALA A 115 22.69 1.18 -9.66
C ALA A 115 24.18 1.23 -9.30
N MET A 116 25.06 0.88 -10.24
CA MET A 116 26.52 0.97 -10.05
C MET A 116 26.98 2.41 -9.82
N ALA A 117 26.46 3.37 -10.60
CA ALA A 117 26.81 4.79 -10.43
C ALA A 117 26.35 5.33 -9.07
N MET A 118 25.13 4.99 -8.63
CA MET A 118 24.61 5.43 -7.33
C MET A 118 25.31 4.71 -6.16
N ARG A 119 25.75 3.47 -6.36
CA ARG A 119 26.59 2.74 -5.41
C ARG A 119 27.94 3.43 -5.20
N GLU A 120 28.58 3.93 -6.25
CA GLU A 120 29.84 4.68 -6.10
C GLU A 120 29.67 5.97 -5.29
N LYS A 121 28.45 6.51 -5.22
CA LYS A 121 28.10 7.63 -4.34
C LYS A 121 27.76 7.21 -2.89
N GLY A 122 27.87 5.92 -2.57
CA GLY A 122 27.70 5.38 -1.22
C GLY A 122 26.29 4.84 -0.90
N GLY A 123 25.38 4.81 -1.86
CA GLY A 123 24.06 4.21 -1.64
C GLY A 123 24.10 2.68 -1.58
N ARG A 124 23.13 2.09 -0.87
CA ARG A 124 22.97 0.64 -0.73
C ARG A 124 21.70 0.16 -1.46
N TYR A 125 21.85 -0.85 -2.30
CA TYR A 125 20.76 -1.34 -3.13
C TYR A 125 20.65 -2.85 -3.12
N VAL A 126 19.42 -3.37 -3.05
CA VAL A 126 19.10 -4.79 -2.98
C VAL A 126 18.10 -5.12 -4.09
N PHE A 127 18.58 -5.84 -5.10
CA PHE A 127 17.87 -6.15 -6.33
C PHE A 127 17.39 -7.60 -6.32
N LEU A 128 16.09 -7.84 -6.53
CA LEU A 128 15.55 -9.16 -6.86
C LEU A 128 15.53 -9.32 -8.38
N ILE A 129 16.45 -10.10 -8.93
CA ILE A 129 16.59 -10.26 -10.38
C ILE A 129 16.72 -11.70 -10.85
N LYS A 130 16.52 -11.95 -12.15
CA LYS A 130 16.85 -13.23 -12.78
C LYS A 130 18.35 -13.47 -12.66
N SER A 131 18.72 -14.68 -12.20
CA SER A 131 20.07 -15.23 -12.36
C SER A 131 20.33 -15.48 -13.84
N ALA A 132 20.94 -14.49 -14.51
CA ALA A 132 21.00 -14.40 -15.96
C ALA A 132 22.43 -14.18 -16.47
N THR A 133 23.37 -15.03 -16.07
CA THR A 133 24.81 -14.89 -16.39
C THR A 133 25.15 -14.87 -17.89
N SER A 134 24.19 -15.19 -18.76
CA SER A 134 24.33 -15.07 -20.22
C SER A 134 23.95 -13.68 -20.76
N GLU A 135 23.31 -12.84 -19.94
CA GLU A 135 22.85 -11.51 -20.33
C GLU A 135 23.93 -10.47 -20.05
N THR A 136 24.09 -9.49 -20.94
CA THR A 136 25.11 -8.44 -20.79
C THR A 136 24.88 -7.48 -19.63
N TRP A 137 23.65 -7.43 -19.10
CA TRP A 137 23.30 -6.62 -17.94
C TRP A 137 23.55 -7.34 -16.61
N TRP A 138 23.89 -8.63 -16.62
CA TRP A 138 24.16 -9.36 -15.38
C TRP A 138 25.30 -8.67 -14.61
N PRO A 139 25.09 -8.25 -13.36
CA PRO A 139 26.05 -7.42 -12.63
C PRO A 139 27.16 -8.27 -12.04
N GLU A 140 28.15 -8.64 -12.86
CA GLU A 140 29.32 -9.40 -12.40
C GLU A 140 30.10 -8.69 -11.28
N GLU A 141 30.01 -7.37 -11.21
CA GLU A 141 30.69 -6.50 -10.25
C GLU A 141 29.91 -6.23 -8.95
N ALA A 142 28.73 -6.84 -8.77
CA ALA A 142 27.97 -6.73 -7.52
C ALA A 142 28.79 -7.16 -6.30
N ASP A 143 28.47 -6.61 -5.13
CA ASP A 143 29.19 -6.89 -3.88
C ASP A 143 28.79 -8.24 -3.28
N HIS A 144 27.51 -8.60 -3.42
CA HIS A 144 26.98 -9.88 -3.00
C HIS A 144 25.92 -10.38 -3.97
N VAL A 145 25.91 -11.69 -4.22
CA VAL A 145 24.82 -12.36 -4.93
C VAL A 145 24.37 -13.59 -4.15
N THR A 146 23.09 -13.58 -3.74
CA THR A 146 22.42 -14.76 -3.17
C THR A 146 21.59 -15.44 -4.25
N PHE A 147 21.94 -16.66 -4.62
CA PHE A 147 21.14 -17.45 -5.55
C PHE A 147 19.97 -18.13 -4.82
N ILE A 148 18.75 -17.95 -5.33
CA ILE A 148 17.55 -18.54 -4.73
C ILE A 148 17.32 -19.94 -5.33
N ARG A 149 17.33 -20.95 -4.47
CA ARG A 149 16.94 -22.32 -4.81
C ARG A 149 15.42 -22.46 -4.75
N GLY A 150 14.82 -22.84 -5.89
CA GLY A 150 13.37 -22.92 -6.07
C GLY A 150 12.83 -21.78 -6.93
N ARG A 151 11.82 -22.09 -7.75
CA ARG A 151 11.19 -21.09 -8.63
C ARG A 151 10.27 -20.18 -7.83
N ILE A 152 10.36 -18.89 -8.09
CA ILE A 152 9.52 -17.85 -7.47
C ILE A 152 8.25 -17.70 -8.31
N GLY A 153 7.08 -17.73 -7.68
CA GLY A 153 5.85 -17.22 -8.28
C GLY A 153 5.75 -15.74 -7.96
N PHE A 154 5.54 -14.89 -8.96
CA PHE A 154 5.26 -13.47 -8.75
C PHE A 154 3.75 -13.24 -8.76
N ASP A 155 3.32 -12.18 -8.07
CA ASP A 155 1.91 -11.84 -7.96
C ASP A 155 1.44 -11.02 -9.15
N LEU A 156 0.20 -11.25 -9.56
CA LEU A 156 -0.45 -10.41 -10.56
C LEU A 156 -0.74 -9.01 -9.98
N PRO A 157 -0.73 -7.97 -10.84
CA PRO A 157 -1.17 -6.66 -10.42
C PRO A 157 -2.67 -6.65 -10.10
N GLU A 158 -3.09 -5.78 -9.19
CA GLU A 158 -4.48 -5.73 -8.69
C GLU A 158 -5.51 -5.39 -9.77
N TRP A 159 -5.08 -4.67 -10.82
CA TRP A 159 -5.91 -4.33 -11.97
C TRP A 159 -6.06 -5.48 -12.99
N PHE A 160 -5.34 -6.60 -12.80
CA PHE A 160 -5.41 -7.72 -13.74
C PHE A 160 -6.76 -8.42 -13.67
N VAL A 161 -7.51 -8.33 -14.78
CA VAL A 161 -8.74 -9.09 -15.00
C VAL A 161 -8.47 -10.16 -16.06
N PRO A 162 -8.57 -11.47 -15.77
CA PRO A 162 -8.23 -12.51 -16.75
C PRO A 162 -9.23 -12.55 -17.92
N LEU A 163 -8.72 -12.68 -19.15
CA LEU A 163 -9.53 -12.86 -20.36
C LEU A 163 -10.36 -14.16 -20.33
N ASP A 164 -9.77 -15.24 -19.83
CA ASP A 164 -10.41 -16.54 -19.71
C ASP A 164 -9.78 -17.37 -18.58
N ALA A 165 -10.35 -18.55 -18.32
CA ALA A 165 -9.87 -19.46 -17.29
C ALA A 165 -8.43 -19.98 -17.51
N LYS A 166 -7.83 -19.76 -18.69
CA LYS A 166 -6.45 -20.18 -19.00
C LYS A 166 -5.42 -19.18 -18.49
N GLN A 167 -5.83 -17.98 -18.09
CA GLN A 167 -4.94 -16.92 -17.60
C GLN A 167 -4.54 -17.13 -16.13
N GLN A 168 -4.03 -18.32 -15.79
CA GLN A 168 -3.57 -18.67 -14.45
C GLN A 168 -2.06 -18.46 -14.31
N PRO A 169 -1.58 -17.67 -13.32
CA PRO A 169 -0.16 -17.45 -13.13
C PRO A 169 0.53 -18.76 -12.75
N THR A 170 1.77 -18.92 -13.21
CA THR A 170 2.65 -20.04 -12.83
C THR A 170 3.95 -19.49 -12.27
N SER A 171 4.77 -20.34 -11.66
CA SER A 171 6.09 -19.93 -11.22
C SER A 171 6.91 -19.39 -12.39
N ALA A 172 7.75 -18.39 -12.13
CA ALA A 172 8.66 -17.84 -13.11
C ALA A 172 9.48 -18.95 -13.78
N PHE A 173 9.60 -18.86 -15.10
CA PHE A 173 10.37 -19.80 -15.92
C PHE A 173 11.90 -19.63 -15.77
N PHE A 174 12.34 -18.81 -14.81
CA PHE A 174 13.75 -18.45 -14.61
C PHE A 174 14.20 -18.62 -13.15
N ALA A 175 15.52 -18.64 -12.92
CA ALA A 175 16.10 -18.71 -11.57
C ALA A 175 16.21 -17.30 -11.00
N GLY A 176 15.87 -17.11 -9.72
CA GLY A 176 15.99 -15.82 -9.05
C GLY A 176 17.32 -15.67 -8.31
N ALA A 177 17.77 -14.44 -8.17
CA ALA A 177 18.90 -14.04 -7.35
C ALA A 177 18.57 -12.73 -6.63
N ILE A 178 19.14 -12.56 -5.43
CA ILE A 178 19.18 -11.27 -4.72
C ILE A 178 20.59 -10.72 -4.92
N VAL A 179 20.69 -9.51 -5.44
CA VAL A 179 21.96 -8.86 -5.76
C VAL A 179 22.10 -7.61 -4.92
N VAL A 180 23.21 -7.50 -4.19
CA VAL A 180 23.50 -6.36 -3.33
C VAL A 180 24.61 -5.52 -3.95
N PHE A 181 24.34 -4.22 -4.00
CA PHE A 181 25.28 -3.16 -4.37
C PHE A 181 25.52 -2.32 -3.11
N ASP A 182 26.67 -2.51 -2.47
CA ASP A 182 27.07 -1.88 -1.23
C ASP A 182 28.60 -1.89 -1.09
N LYS A 183 29.26 -0.73 -1.24
CA LYS A 183 30.73 -0.60 -1.06
C LYS A 183 31.19 -0.98 0.35
N ALA A 184 30.29 -0.93 1.33
CA ALA A 184 30.58 -1.31 2.72
C ALA A 184 30.40 -2.81 2.97
N TRP A 185 29.95 -3.61 1.99
CA TRP A 185 29.81 -5.05 2.15
C TRP A 185 31.15 -5.71 2.49
N ARG A 186 31.15 -6.56 3.52
CA ARG A 186 32.31 -7.35 3.97
C ARG A 186 32.01 -8.84 4.09
N GLY A 187 30.81 -9.26 3.71
CA GLY A 187 30.43 -10.66 3.70
C GLY A 187 31.04 -11.42 2.53
N GLU A 188 30.64 -12.68 2.37
CA GLU A 188 31.01 -13.48 1.22
C GLU A 188 30.50 -12.87 -0.10
N ARG A 189 31.10 -13.23 -1.23
CA ARG A 189 30.66 -12.72 -2.54
C ARG A 189 29.41 -13.43 -3.05
N PHE A 190 29.27 -14.71 -2.74
CA PHE A 190 28.19 -15.56 -3.21
C PHE A 190 27.60 -16.37 -2.08
N SER A 191 26.27 -16.46 -2.04
CA SER A 191 25.54 -17.29 -1.10
C SER A 191 24.36 -17.98 -1.79
N TYR A 192 23.69 -18.87 -1.06
CA TYR A 192 22.48 -19.54 -1.55
C TYR A 192 21.43 -19.60 -0.45
N ILE A 193 20.17 -19.48 -0.84
CA ILE A 193 19.04 -19.66 0.07
C ILE A 193 17.92 -20.45 -0.60
N ASN A 194 17.24 -21.32 0.15
CA ASN A 194 16.01 -21.95 -0.36
C ASN A 194 14.85 -20.95 -0.32
N ARG A 195 14.01 -20.93 -1.37
CA ARG A 195 12.83 -20.05 -1.45
C ARG A 195 11.94 -20.18 -0.21
N THR A 196 11.71 -21.40 0.25
CA THR A 196 10.90 -21.67 1.45
C THR A 196 11.53 -21.09 2.71
N GLU A 197 12.85 -21.17 2.87
CA GLU A 197 13.58 -20.57 4.00
C GLU A 197 13.48 -19.04 3.95
N LEU A 198 13.60 -18.45 2.76
CA LEU A 198 13.43 -17.01 2.57
C LEU A 198 12.00 -16.56 2.93
N GLU A 199 10.99 -17.31 2.50
CA GLU A 199 9.58 -17.08 2.85
C GLU A 199 9.31 -17.26 4.35
N GLU A 200 9.99 -18.20 5.02
CA GLU A 200 9.93 -18.38 6.48
C GLU A 200 10.52 -17.18 7.23
N LYS A 201 11.66 -16.65 6.79
CA LYS A 201 12.23 -15.40 7.32
C LYS A 201 11.25 -14.24 7.13
N GLY A 202 10.61 -14.16 5.95
CA GLY A 202 9.58 -13.16 5.68
C GLY A 202 8.37 -13.27 6.59
N ARG A 203 7.87 -14.49 6.83
CA ARG A 203 6.76 -14.76 7.74
C ARG A 203 7.10 -14.31 9.17
N ALA A 204 8.31 -14.62 9.64
CA ALA A 204 8.78 -14.20 10.95
C ALA A 204 8.89 -12.67 11.06
N ALA A 205 9.46 -12.01 10.04
CA ALA A 205 9.59 -10.56 10.01
C ALA A 205 8.22 -9.85 9.99
N MET A 206 7.27 -10.32 9.17
CA MET A 206 5.91 -9.80 9.15
C MET A 206 5.19 -9.99 10.48
N ALA A 207 5.36 -11.14 11.14
CA ALA A 207 4.75 -11.39 12.45
C ALA A 207 5.26 -10.39 13.50
N LEU A 208 6.56 -10.10 13.52
CA LEU A 208 7.15 -9.08 14.39
C LEU A 208 6.67 -7.67 14.06
N ALA A 209 6.60 -7.32 12.77
CA ALA A 209 6.11 -6.02 12.32
C ALA A 209 4.64 -5.81 12.72
N ASN A 210 3.79 -6.82 12.53
CA ASN A 210 2.38 -6.78 12.94
C ASN A 210 2.24 -6.69 14.47
N PHE A 211 3.05 -7.41 15.23
CA PHE A 211 3.07 -7.30 16.69
C PHE A 211 3.48 -5.88 17.15
N ALA A 212 4.51 -5.29 16.53
CA ALA A 212 4.90 -3.92 16.81
C ALA A 212 3.80 -2.93 16.42
N ALA A 213 3.21 -3.06 15.23
CA ALA A 213 2.11 -2.24 14.76
C ALA A 213 0.90 -2.31 15.70
N ALA A 214 0.55 -3.50 16.20
CA ALA A 214 -0.53 -3.68 17.15
C ALA A 214 -0.26 -3.03 18.53
N LYS A 215 1.01 -2.91 18.95
CA LYS A 215 1.37 -2.20 20.18
C LYS A 215 1.23 -0.67 20.07
N PHE A 216 1.43 -0.13 18.88
CA PHE A 216 1.39 1.32 18.63
C PHE A 216 0.10 1.77 17.92
N SER A 217 -0.69 0.82 17.44
CA SER A 217 -2.10 1.03 17.17
C SER A 217 -2.74 1.35 18.51
N LEU A 218 -3.11 2.62 18.71
CA LEU A 218 -3.94 3.04 19.84
C LEU A 218 -5.07 2.01 19.96
N PRO A 219 -5.40 1.50 21.16
CA PRO A 219 -6.66 0.82 21.31
C PRO A 219 -7.71 1.82 20.83
N ALA A 220 -8.46 1.46 19.78
CA ALA A 220 -9.81 1.99 19.64
C ALA A 220 -10.41 1.84 21.03
N THR A 221 -10.74 2.95 21.66
CA THR A 221 -11.17 3.05 23.06
C THR A 221 -12.31 2.06 23.30
N SER A 222 -11.96 0.83 23.68
CA SER A 222 -12.78 -0.08 24.45
C SER A 222 -12.62 0.34 25.91
N LYS A 223 -13.16 1.51 26.21
CA LYS A 223 -13.74 1.78 27.51
C LYS A 223 -15.08 2.43 27.25
N GLU A 224 -16.12 1.65 27.49
CA GLU A 224 -17.19 2.11 28.38
C GLU A 224 -16.51 2.89 29.54
N ALA A 225 -16.44 4.19 29.36
CA ALA A 225 -16.39 5.13 30.45
C ALA A 225 -17.60 6.01 30.18
N THR A 226 -18.67 5.76 30.93
CA THR A 226 -19.76 6.71 31.12
C THR A 226 -19.16 8.11 31.30
N PRO A 227 -19.40 9.06 30.38
CA PRO A 227 -18.96 10.42 30.60
C PRO A 227 -19.87 11.02 31.66
N VAL A 228 -19.30 11.31 32.82
CA VAL A 228 -19.84 12.31 33.75
C VAL A 228 -19.96 13.62 32.96
N PRO A 229 -21.08 14.36 33.04
CA PRO A 229 -21.33 15.48 32.13
C PRO A 229 -20.39 16.63 32.50
N VAL A 230 -19.49 16.99 31.59
CA VAL A 230 -18.82 18.30 31.62
C VAL A 230 -19.62 19.22 30.73
N ASP A 231 -20.22 20.19 31.41
CA ASP A 231 -21.11 21.22 30.92
C ASP A 231 -20.34 22.26 30.09
N GLN A 232 -20.54 22.30 28.76
CA GLN A 232 -20.22 23.45 27.89
C GLN A 232 -21.21 23.52 26.71
N PRO A 233 -21.54 24.73 26.23
CA PRO A 233 -22.84 25.02 25.62
C PRO A 233 -22.88 24.69 24.11
N GLU A 234 -23.83 23.84 23.73
CA GLU A 234 -24.17 23.50 22.34
C GLU A 234 -25.12 24.55 21.75
N GLU A 235 -24.62 25.52 20.99
CA GLU A 235 -25.42 26.32 20.05
C GLU A 235 -24.79 26.32 18.66
N GLU A 236 -24.82 25.18 17.96
CA GLU A 236 -24.74 25.18 16.51
C GLU A 236 -25.93 24.42 15.92
N SER A 237 -26.81 25.17 15.25
CA SER A 237 -27.96 24.67 14.51
C SER A 237 -27.50 23.83 13.33
N ARG A 238 -27.37 22.52 13.54
CA ARG A 238 -27.08 21.55 12.49
C ARG A 238 -28.30 21.38 11.58
N ILE A 239 -28.11 21.55 10.27
CA ILE A 239 -29.15 21.29 9.27
C ILE A 239 -29.27 19.77 9.09
N TRP A 240 -30.48 19.24 9.29
CA TRP A 240 -30.77 17.80 9.20
C TRP A 240 -31.41 17.45 7.85
N PRO A 241 -31.15 16.23 7.31
CA PRO A 241 -31.92 15.70 6.18
C PRO A 241 -33.43 15.74 6.45
N LEU A 242 -34.23 15.90 5.38
CA LEU A 242 -35.69 16.02 5.49
C LEU A 242 -36.32 14.79 6.14
N GLU A 243 -35.76 13.62 5.87
CA GLU A 243 -36.18 12.32 6.41
C GLU A 243 -36.07 12.29 7.94
N VAL A 244 -34.99 12.85 8.49
CA VAL A 244 -34.78 12.96 9.95
C VAL A 244 -35.82 13.89 10.58
N GLY A 245 -36.13 15.00 9.91
CA GLY A 245 -37.17 15.93 10.36
C GLY A 245 -38.58 15.30 10.33
N LEU A 246 -38.89 14.53 9.29
CA LEU A 246 -40.16 13.82 9.15
C LEU A 246 -40.34 12.76 10.23
N VAL A 247 -39.30 11.99 10.54
CA VAL A 247 -39.36 10.98 11.60
C VAL A 247 -39.42 11.65 12.98
N PHE A 248 -38.64 12.70 13.21
CA PHE A 248 -38.67 13.47 14.46
C PHE A 248 -40.07 14.01 14.78
N SER A 249 -40.78 14.56 13.78
CA SER A 249 -42.15 15.06 13.96
C SER A 249 -43.20 14.00 14.30
N GLN A 250 -42.88 12.72 14.11
CA GLN A 250 -43.74 11.58 14.45
C GLN A 250 -43.45 11.01 15.84
N VAL A 251 -42.41 11.49 16.53
CA VAL A 251 -42.06 11.06 17.88
C VAL A 251 -42.81 11.94 18.89
N GLU A 252 -43.74 11.34 19.62
CA GLU A 252 -44.57 12.03 20.60
C GLU A 252 -43.70 12.66 21.72
N GLY A 253 -43.90 13.95 22.00
CA GLY A 253 -43.14 14.69 23.01
C GLY A 253 -41.73 15.15 22.60
N ALA A 254 -41.33 14.96 21.33
CA ALA A 254 -40.03 15.43 20.84
C ALA A 254 -39.92 16.97 20.80
N ASP A 255 -41.01 17.67 20.46
CA ASP A 255 -41.03 19.14 20.34
C ASP A 255 -40.98 19.87 21.70
N SER A 256 -41.32 19.19 22.80
CA SER A 256 -41.26 19.77 24.15
C SER A 256 -39.86 19.70 24.78
N LEU A 257 -38.91 19.04 24.12
CA LEU A 257 -37.51 18.96 24.56
C LEU A 257 -36.76 20.27 24.31
N ALA A 258 -35.74 20.56 25.13
CA ALA A 258 -34.84 21.69 24.90
C ALA A 258 -34.08 21.52 23.57
N LEU A 259 -33.65 22.62 22.93
CA LEU A 259 -33.04 22.59 21.59
C LEU A 259 -31.84 21.62 21.49
N GLY A 260 -30.99 21.58 22.52
CA GLY A 260 -29.87 20.62 22.58
C GLY A 260 -30.32 19.16 22.65
N GLN A 261 -31.42 18.87 23.37
CA GLN A 261 -32.01 17.52 23.42
C GLN A 261 -32.67 17.14 22.08
N GLN A 262 -33.33 18.10 21.42
CA GLN A 262 -33.88 17.88 20.08
C GLN A 262 -32.77 17.55 19.06
N ASN A 263 -31.63 18.24 19.12
CA ASN A 263 -30.48 17.95 18.26
C ASN A 263 -29.89 16.56 18.54
N LYS A 264 -29.83 16.15 19.81
CA LYS A 264 -29.41 14.79 20.20
C LYS A 264 -30.37 13.73 19.68
N LEU A 265 -31.68 13.97 19.77
CA LEU A 265 -32.69 13.07 19.23
C LEU A 265 -32.60 12.95 17.71
N LYS A 266 -32.44 14.07 16.99
CA LYS A 266 -32.25 14.08 15.53
C LYS A 266 -30.96 13.37 15.10
N ALA A 267 -29.88 13.49 15.87
CA ALA A 267 -28.63 12.76 15.64
C ALA A 267 -28.83 11.24 15.77
N ASN A 268 -29.56 10.80 16.81
CA ASN A 268 -29.88 9.38 17.00
C ASN A 268 -30.76 8.83 15.87
N ILE A 269 -31.83 9.55 15.49
CA ILE A 269 -32.69 9.18 14.36
C ILE A 269 -31.87 9.05 13.07
N ASN A 270 -30.95 9.98 12.79
CA ASN A 270 -30.10 9.92 11.61
C ASN A 270 -29.18 8.70 11.61
N GLN A 271 -28.63 8.32 12.77
CA GLN A 271 -27.77 7.13 12.88
C GLN A 271 -28.57 5.84 12.65
N LEU A 272 -29.75 5.69 13.26
CA LEU A 272 -30.60 4.51 13.04
C LEU A 272 -31.08 4.41 11.58
N TRP A 273 -31.30 5.56 10.92
CA TRP A 273 -31.65 5.61 9.51
C TRP A 273 -30.49 5.18 8.60
N LEU A 274 -29.25 5.59 8.89
CA LEU A 274 -28.04 5.13 8.19
C LEU A 274 -27.82 3.62 8.36
N GLU A 275 -28.26 3.05 9.48
CA GLU A 275 -28.27 1.61 9.74
C GLU A 275 -29.40 0.85 9.02
N ARG A 276 -30.18 1.55 8.20
CA ARG A 276 -31.30 1.00 7.40
C ARG A 276 -32.41 0.36 8.24
N MET A 277 -32.62 0.84 9.46
CA MET A 277 -33.76 0.42 10.28
C MET A 277 -35.09 0.93 9.70
N SER A 278 -36.18 0.21 9.96
CA SER A 278 -37.49 0.65 9.50
C SER A 278 -37.97 1.88 10.28
N THR A 279 -38.72 2.76 9.63
CA THR A 279 -39.22 4.00 10.26
C THR A 279 -40.01 3.73 11.55
N THR A 280 -40.80 2.65 11.59
CA THR A 280 -41.59 2.25 12.77
C THR A 280 -40.70 1.87 13.96
N GLU A 281 -39.60 1.16 13.72
CA GLU A 281 -38.64 0.80 14.76
C GLU A 281 -37.88 2.04 15.26
N ILE A 282 -37.49 2.93 14.34
CA ILE A 282 -36.82 4.20 14.68
C ILE A 282 -37.72 5.06 15.59
N ILE A 283 -39.01 5.20 15.25
CA ILE A 283 -39.98 5.95 16.09
C ILE A 283 -40.10 5.32 17.49
N THR A 284 -40.14 3.98 17.56
CA THR A 284 -40.24 3.26 18.84
C THR A 284 -39.02 3.52 19.73
N ILE A 285 -37.81 3.42 19.15
CA ILE A 285 -36.55 3.64 19.86
C ILE A 285 -36.43 5.11 20.28
N ALA A 286 -36.75 6.04 19.37
CA ALA A 286 -36.71 7.48 19.63
C ALA A 286 -37.72 7.89 20.72
N GLY A 287 -38.93 7.31 20.75
CA GLY A 287 -39.92 7.56 21.80
C GLY A 287 -39.47 7.10 23.18
N GLY A 288 -38.76 5.96 23.25
CA GLY A 288 -38.10 5.51 24.49
C GLY A 288 -37.04 6.50 24.97
N LEU A 289 -36.27 7.08 24.03
CA LEU A 289 -35.26 8.09 24.34
C LEU A 289 -35.86 9.40 24.84
N VAL A 290 -36.98 9.86 24.24
CA VAL A 290 -37.74 11.04 24.71
C VAL A 290 -38.22 10.84 26.16
N SER A 291 -38.78 9.67 26.46
CA SER A 291 -39.26 9.34 27.81
C SER A 291 -38.12 9.40 28.84
N SER A 292 -36.93 8.90 28.47
CA SER A 292 -35.74 8.98 29.32
C SER A 292 -35.24 10.43 29.49
N MET A 293 -35.29 11.25 28.44
CA MET A 293 -34.83 12.65 28.49
C MET A 293 -35.78 13.54 29.30
N GLN A 294 -37.08 13.27 29.27
CA GLN A 294 -38.09 13.98 30.07
C GLN A 294 -38.06 13.53 31.54
N GLY A 295 -37.77 12.25 31.82
CA GLY A 295 -37.60 11.75 33.19
C GLY A 295 -36.40 12.35 33.92
N ALA A 296 -35.32 12.66 33.21
CA ALA A 296 -34.13 13.29 33.78
C ALA A 296 -34.30 14.81 34.05
N ALA A 297 -35.31 15.46 33.48
CA ALA A 297 -35.60 16.88 33.70
C ALA A 297 -36.50 17.15 34.93
N ASN A 298 -37.13 16.10 35.49
CA ASN A 298 -38.05 16.18 36.62
C ASN A 298 -37.49 15.53 37.92
N ALA A 299 -36.18 15.28 37.97
CA ALA A 299 -35.47 14.68 39.12
C ALA A 299 -34.55 15.68 39.81
#